data_AF-A0A6I2W1B4-F1
#
_entry.id   AF-A0A6I2W1B4-F1
#
_cell.length_a   1.000
_cell.length_b   1.000
_cell.length_c   1.000
_cell.angle_alpha   90.00
_cell.angle_beta   90.00
_cell.angle_gamma   90.00
#
_symmetry.space_group_name_H-M   'P 1'
#
loop_
_entity.id
_entity.type
_entity.pdbx_description
1 polymer ?
#
loop_
_entity_poly.entity_id
_entity_poly.type
_entity_poly.pdbx_seq_one_letter_code
_entity_poly.pdbx_strand_id
1 'polypeptide(L)'
;MTDTATIAAALRAGMSIADARRRYQPNEFALRALALCERLGSAPAENLERLAQVEVAQAKAVAELEVAASGPRASARLVTLLPVLVLLGAQLLGMRVLNAVNIFTFGSILFGVLLLLGGRRWSSRILEGAKPKTLDPGAALDAFAAAMNAGLPQRVAVEEVESLFGSQPEVARLINASAETGLAVSKLARAEADRQRLTWRIESERKIHEAGVRLMWPLGLAVLPAFVLIAVVPLAAAMLRGN
;
A
#
# COMPACT_ATOMS: atom_id res chain seq x y z
N MET A 1 -13.99 -11.13 -9.82
CA MET A 1 -14.01 -11.34 -8.35
C MET A 1 -15.00 -10.34 -7.80
N THR A 2 -16.06 -10.79 -7.14
CA THR A 2 -17.06 -9.88 -6.56
C THR A 2 -16.57 -9.36 -5.21
N ASP A 3 -16.91 -8.12 -4.90
CA ASP A 3 -16.62 -7.43 -3.64
C ASP A 3 -17.17 -8.22 -2.42
N THR A 4 -16.33 -8.37 -1.39
CA THR A 4 -16.65 -9.02 -0.10
C THR A 4 -17.90 -8.43 0.53
N ALA A 5 -18.15 -7.13 0.37
CA ALA A 5 -19.36 -6.46 0.85
C ALA A 5 -20.64 -7.05 0.24
N THR A 6 -20.60 -7.40 -1.06
CA THR A 6 -21.74 -7.96 -1.78
C THR A 6 -22.06 -9.37 -1.28
N ILE A 7 -21.03 -10.17 -1.00
CA ILE A 7 -21.17 -11.52 -0.44
C ILE A 7 -21.79 -11.44 0.94
N ALA A 8 -21.32 -10.51 1.78
CA ALA A 8 -21.86 -10.31 3.11
C ALA A 8 -23.34 -9.89 3.08
N ALA A 9 -23.71 -8.96 2.19
CA ALA A 9 -25.10 -8.56 1.97
C ALA A 9 -25.99 -9.73 1.50
N ALA A 10 -25.49 -10.58 0.60
CA ALA A 10 -26.21 -11.75 0.13
C ALA A 10 -26.47 -12.76 1.26
N LEU A 11 -25.48 -13.00 2.12
CA LEU A 11 -25.65 -13.87 3.29
C LEU A 11 -26.64 -13.28 4.31
N ARG A 12 -26.62 -11.97 4.53
CA ARG A 12 -27.63 -11.28 5.36
C ARG A 12 -29.05 -11.41 4.81
N ALA A 13 -29.18 -11.44 3.48
CA ALA A 13 -30.46 -11.67 2.81
C ALA A 13 -30.92 -13.14 2.87
N GLY A 14 -30.19 -14.02 3.56
CA GLY A 14 -30.55 -15.43 3.73
C GLY A 14 -29.98 -16.38 2.67
N MET A 15 -29.08 -15.91 1.80
CA MET A 15 -28.38 -16.80 0.86
C MET A 15 -27.46 -17.77 1.61
N SER A 16 -27.41 -19.03 1.16
CA SER A 16 -26.47 -20.02 1.72
C SER A 16 -25.02 -19.71 1.33
N ILE A 17 -24.06 -20.13 2.16
CA ILE A 17 -22.62 -19.97 1.86
C ILE A 17 -22.24 -20.68 0.54
N ALA A 18 -22.80 -21.86 0.29
CA ALA A 18 -22.54 -22.64 -0.92
C ALA A 18 -23.00 -21.91 -2.19
N ASP A 19 -24.15 -21.25 -2.13
CA ASP A 19 -24.71 -20.52 -3.28
C ASP A 19 -23.99 -19.18 -3.48
N ALA A 20 -23.65 -18.48 -2.39
CA ALA A 20 -22.84 -17.27 -2.45
C ALA A 20 -21.46 -17.54 -3.07
N ARG A 21 -20.80 -18.66 -2.71
CA ARG A 21 -19.51 -19.08 -3.30
C ARG A 21 -19.63 -19.36 -4.81
N ARG A 22 -20.70 -20.04 -5.24
CA ARG A 22 -20.95 -20.32 -6.67
C ARG A 22 -21.27 -19.06 -7.46
N ARG A 23 -22.05 -18.14 -6.89
CA ARG A 23 -22.55 -16.94 -7.56
C ARG A 23 -21.49 -15.84 -7.71
N TYR A 24 -20.69 -15.61 -6.68
CA TYR A 24 -19.88 -14.39 -6.55
C TYR A 24 -18.36 -14.60 -6.66
N GLN A 25 -17.89 -15.84 -6.78
CA GLN A 25 -16.45 -16.17 -6.90
C GLN A 25 -15.58 -15.37 -5.92
N PRO A 26 -15.67 -15.68 -4.61
CA PRO A 26 -15.05 -14.88 -3.55
C PRO A 26 -13.54 -14.79 -3.73
N ASN A 27 -12.97 -13.67 -3.29
CA ASN A 27 -11.52 -13.53 -3.22
C ASN A 27 -10.91 -14.43 -2.12
N GLU A 28 -9.59 -14.55 -2.11
CA GLU A 28 -8.89 -15.41 -1.15
C GLU A 28 -9.16 -15.01 0.31
N PHE A 29 -9.25 -13.70 0.59
CA PHE A 29 -9.55 -13.19 1.93
C PHE A 29 -10.96 -13.57 2.39
N ALA A 30 -11.98 -13.40 1.53
CA ALA A 30 -13.35 -13.79 1.80
C ALA A 30 -13.49 -15.31 1.94
N LEU A 31 -12.76 -16.11 1.15
CA LEU A 31 -12.73 -17.58 1.32
C LEU A 31 -12.14 -17.98 2.66
N ARG A 32 -11.03 -17.37 3.08
CA ARG A 32 -10.42 -17.62 4.39
C ARG A 32 -11.34 -17.21 5.53
N ALA A 33 -12.00 -16.05 5.42
CA ALA A 33 -12.96 -15.58 6.41
C ALA A 33 -14.19 -16.49 6.51
N LEU A 34 -14.72 -16.97 5.38
CA LEU A 34 -15.82 -17.94 5.36
C LEU A 34 -15.41 -19.26 6.02
N ALA A 35 -14.25 -19.80 5.67
CA ALA A 35 -13.73 -21.03 6.29
C ALA A 35 -13.51 -20.85 7.81
N LEU A 36 -13.06 -19.67 8.23
CA LEU A 36 -12.94 -19.33 9.64
C LEU A 36 -14.31 -19.30 10.34
N CYS A 37 -15.32 -18.72 9.69
CA CYS A 37 -16.68 -18.71 10.23
C CYS A 37 -17.26 -20.11 10.36
N GLU A 38 -17.04 -20.98 9.36
CA GLU A 38 -17.45 -22.39 9.38
C GLU A 38 -16.76 -23.15 10.53
N ARG A 39 -15.45 -22.95 10.74
CA ARG A 39 -14.70 -23.57 11.84
C ARG A 39 -15.17 -23.11 13.22
N LEU A 40 -15.46 -21.82 13.37
CA LEU A 40 -15.86 -21.22 14.64
C LEU A 40 -17.37 -21.30 14.91
N GLY A 41 -18.18 -21.70 13.93
CA GLY A 41 -19.64 -21.65 14.02
C GLY A 41 -20.20 -20.23 14.16
N SER A 42 -19.47 -19.21 13.69
CA SER A 42 -19.82 -17.79 13.86
C SER A 42 -20.58 -17.22 12.68
N ALA A 43 -21.31 -16.12 12.89
CA ALA A 43 -22.16 -15.50 11.87
C ALA A 43 -21.34 -14.94 10.69
N PRO A 44 -21.38 -15.56 9.49
CA PRO A 44 -20.46 -15.23 8.40
C PRO A 44 -20.72 -13.86 7.80
N ALA A 45 -21.98 -13.40 7.79
CA ALA A 45 -22.34 -12.12 7.21
C ALA A 45 -21.75 -10.93 8.00
N GLU A 46 -21.75 -11.00 9.34
CA GLU A 46 -21.18 -9.94 10.18
C GLU A 46 -19.65 -9.86 10.04
N ASN A 47 -18.97 -11.02 10.00
CA ASN A 47 -17.52 -11.08 9.85
C ASN A 47 -17.06 -10.63 8.47
N LEU A 48 -17.78 -11.01 7.40
CA LEU A 48 -17.49 -10.56 6.04
C LEU A 48 -17.73 -9.05 5.87
N GLU A 49 -18.72 -8.47 6.54
CA GLU A 49 -18.90 -7.01 6.54
C GLU A 49 -17.74 -6.28 7.19
N ARG A 50 -17.24 -6.79 8.32
CA ARG A 50 -16.04 -6.22 8.96
C ARG A 50 -14.83 -6.36 8.05
N LEU A 51 -14.64 -7.51 7.40
CA LEU A 51 -13.58 -7.69 6.40
C LEU A 51 -13.73 -6.70 5.24
N ALA A 52 -14.94 -6.51 4.72
CA ALA A 52 -15.19 -5.55 3.64
C ALA A 52 -14.83 -4.11 4.04
N GLN A 53 -15.11 -3.70 5.30
CA GLN A 53 -14.68 -2.40 5.81
C GLN A 53 -13.16 -2.25 5.85
N VAL A 54 -12.43 -3.33 6.12
CA VAL A 54 -10.96 -3.37 6.08
C VAL A 54 -10.45 -3.27 4.64
N GLU A 55 -11.04 -3.99 3.69
CA GLU A 55 -10.67 -3.93 2.27
C GLU A 55 -10.90 -2.54 1.67
N VAL A 56 -12.06 -1.93 1.93
CA VAL A 56 -12.37 -0.56 1.49
C VAL A 56 -11.37 0.44 2.05
N ALA A 57 -11.00 0.30 3.32
CA ALA A 57 -10.02 1.15 3.96
C ALA A 57 -8.63 1.03 3.34
N GLN A 58 -8.21 -0.20 3.03
CA GLN A 58 -6.95 -0.46 2.36
C GLN A 58 -6.93 0.15 0.95
N ALA A 59 -8.01 -0.04 0.18
CA ALA A 59 -8.16 0.54 -1.15
C ALA A 59 -8.07 2.08 -1.10
N LYS A 60 -8.73 2.71 -0.12
CA LYS A 60 -8.65 4.15 0.11
C LYS A 60 -7.22 4.61 0.40
N ALA A 61 -6.50 3.93 1.29
CA ALA A 61 -5.12 4.27 1.64
C ALA A 61 -4.15 4.12 0.44
N VAL A 62 -4.35 3.10 -0.41
CA VAL A 62 -3.58 2.95 -1.66
C VAL A 62 -3.85 4.11 -2.61
N ALA A 63 -5.12 4.49 -2.79
CA ALA A 63 -5.49 5.62 -3.64
C ALA A 63 -4.90 6.95 -3.12
N GLU A 64 -4.92 7.18 -1.81
CA GLU A 64 -4.30 8.36 -1.19
C GLU A 64 -2.79 8.43 -1.44
N LEU A 65 -2.08 7.29 -1.38
CA LEU A 65 -0.66 7.22 -1.73
C LEU A 65 -0.40 7.56 -3.20
N GLU A 66 -1.26 7.11 -4.11
CA GLU A 66 -1.15 7.43 -5.53
C GLU A 66 -1.38 8.93 -5.78
N VAL A 67 -2.38 9.53 -5.13
CA VAL A 67 -2.65 10.96 -5.18
C VAL A 67 -1.47 11.75 -4.62
N ALA A 68 -0.93 11.38 -3.46
CA ALA A 68 0.22 12.03 -2.85
C ALA A 68 1.48 11.95 -3.72
N ALA A 69 1.69 10.83 -4.43
CA ALA A 69 2.82 10.64 -5.33
C ALA A 69 2.64 11.33 -6.69
N SER A 70 1.43 11.75 -7.07
CA SER A 70 1.14 12.33 -8.38
C SER A 70 1.86 13.66 -8.62
N GLY A 71 1.86 14.56 -7.63
CA GLY A 71 2.48 15.88 -7.72
C GLY A 71 3.98 15.81 -7.98
N PRO A 72 4.78 15.19 -7.09
CA PRO A 72 6.22 15.04 -7.31
C PRO A 72 6.55 14.31 -8.62
N ARG A 73 5.79 13.27 -9.00
CA ARG A 73 6.02 12.54 -10.27
C ARG A 73 5.72 13.38 -11.50
N ALA A 74 4.67 14.20 -11.49
CA ALA A 74 4.33 15.06 -12.62
C ALA A 74 5.45 16.08 -12.87
N SER A 75 5.91 16.76 -11.82
CA SER A 75 7.04 17.69 -11.90
C SER A 75 8.32 17.00 -12.38
N ALA A 76 8.59 15.79 -11.89
CA ALA A 76 9.73 14.98 -12.35
C ALA A 76 9.67 14.69 -13.85
N ARG A 77 8.49 14.31 -14.35
CA ARG A 77 8.30 13.98 -15.76
C ARG A 77 8.58 15.19 -16.65
N LEU A 78 8.13 16.38 -16.25
CA LEU A 78 8.44 17.62 -16.98
C LEU A 78 9.95 17.88 -17.04
N VAL A 79 10.65 17.81 -15.90
CA VAL A 79 12.09 18.06 -15.86
C VAL A 79 12.88 16.96 -16.59
N THR A 80 12.46 15.70 -16.52
CA THR A 80 13.13 14.60 -17.24
C THR A 80 12.88 14.62 -18.75
N LEU A 81 11.80 15.25 -19.23
CA LEU A 81 11.55 15.50 -20.65
C LEU A 81 12.30 16.73 -21.18
N LEU A 82 12.67 17.65 -20.29
CA LEU A 82 13.34 18.90 -20.66
C LEU A 82 14.67 18.69 -21.43
N PRO A 83 15.58 17.77 -21.06
CA PRO A 83 16.80 17.51 -21.84
C PRO A 83 16.50 17.15 -23.28
N VAL A 84 15.48 16.32 -23.50
CA VAL A 84 15.09 15.88 -24.84
C VAL A 84 14.59 17.07 -25.65
N LEU A 85 13.73 17.91 -25.06
CA LEU A 85 13.25 19.14 -25.70
C LEU A 85 14.39 20.12 -26.02
N VAL A 86 15.33 20.31 -25.09
CA VAL A 86 16.50 21.20 -25.28
C VAL A 86 17.39 20.68 -26.40
N LEU A 87 17.72 19.39 -26.41
CA LEU A 87 18.56 18.79 -27.45
C LEU A 87 17.88 18.81 -28.83
N LEU A 88 16.57 18.55 -28.90
CA LEU A 88 15.80 18.67 -30.14
C LEU A 88 15.76 20.12 -30.64
N GLY A 89 15.50 21.08 -29.75
CA GLY A 89 15.54 22.50 -30.09
C GLY A 89 16.91 22.93 -30.61
N ALA A 90 17.99 22.47 -29.97
CA ALA A 90 19.36 22.73 -30.41
C ALA A 90 19.64 22.15 -31.81
N GLN A 91 19.21 20.92 -32.06
CA GLN A 91 19.34 20.28 -33.37
C GLN A 91 18.58 21.04 -34.47
N LEU A 92 17.37 21.53 -34.18
CA LEU A 92 16.57 22.34 -35.11
C LEU A 92 17.21 23.69 -35.42
N LEU A 93 17.93 24.27 -34.46
CA LEU A 93 18.73 25.49 -34.64
C LEU A 93 20.03 25.25 -35.42
N GLY A 94 20.30 24.01 -35.86
CA GLY A 94 21.48 23.67 -36.66
C GLY A 94 22.73 23.36 -35.83
N MET A 95 22.64 23.40 -34.50
CA MET A 95 23.69 22.86 -33.63
C MET A 95 23.64 21.35 -33.77
N ARG A 96 24.55 20.75 -34.55
CA ARG A 96 24.58 19.30 -34.84
C ARG A 96 25.00 18.47 -33.62
N VAL A 97 24.33 18.66 -32.48
CA VAL A 97 24.66 18.08 -31.16
C VAL A 97 24.68 16.54 -31.24
N LEU A 98 23.73 15.95 -31.98
CA LEU A 98 23.62 14.51 -32.12
C LEU A 98 24.67 13.89 -33.06
N ASN A 99 25.28 14.69 -33.93
CA ASN A 99 26.36 14.21 -34.82
C ASN A 99 27.75 14.46 -34.21
N ALA A 100 27.83 15.31 -33.18
CA ALA A 100 29.06 15.66 -32.49
C ALA A 100 29.34 14.78 -31.26
N VAL A 101 28.85 13.53 -31.23
CA VAL A 101 29.03 12.65 -30.07
C VAL A 101 30.50 12.28 -29.92
N ASN A 102 31.08 12.64 -28.76
CA ASN A 102 32.42 12.25 -28.36
C ASN A 102 32.38 11.37 -27.10
N ILE A 103 33.48 10.71 -26.77
CA ILE A 103 33.62 9.88 -25.56
C ILE A 103 33.21 10.62 -24.28
N PHE A 104 33.55 11.92 -24.17
CA PHE A 104 33.18 12.78 -23.04
C PHE A 104 31.67 13.04 -22.97
N THR A 105 31.05 13.37 -24.11
CA THR A 105 29.61 13.61 -24.23
C THR A 105 28.82 12.34 -23.93
N PHE A 106 29.27 11.21 -24.48
CA PHE A 106 28.69 9.90 -24.25
C PHE A 106 28.79 9.50 -22.77
N GLY A 107 29.96 9.67 -22.15
CA GLY A 107 30.17 9.40 -20.73
C GLY A 107 29.27 10.23 -19.82
N SER A 108 29.11 11.52 -20.12
CA SER A 108 28.18 12.41 -19.41
C SER A 108 26.73 11.95 -19.51
N ILE A 109 26.25 11.64 -20.72
CA ILE A 109 24.88 11.14 -20.94
C ILE A 109 24.67 9.82 -20.20
N LEU A 110 25.61 8.87 -20.31
CA LEU A 110 25.53 7.58 -19.63
C LEU A 110 25.44 7.75 -18.11
N PHE A 111 26.28 8.62 -17.55
CA PHE A 111 26.25 8.92 -16.11
C PHE A 111 24.94 9.58 -15.68
N GLY A 112 24.42 10.51 -16.49
CA GLY A 112 23.10 11.10 -16.27
C GLY A 112 21.97 10.06 -16.29
N VAL A 113 22.01 9.11 -17.22
CA VAL A 113 21.04 8.00 -17.28
C VAL A 113 21.15 7.10 -16.04
N LEU A 114 22.36 6.77 -15.59
CA LEU A 114 22.57 5.99 -14.37
C LEU A 114 22.03 6.71 -13.12
N LEU A 115 22.23 8.02 -13.02
CA LEU A 115 21.63 8.86 -11.97
C LEU A 115 20.11 8.78 -11.99
N LEU A 116 19.47 8.88 -13.15
CA LEU A 116 18.01 8.76 -13.28
C LEU A 116 17.51 7.36 -12.87
N LEU A 117 18.23 6.29 -13.23
CA LEU A 117 17.89 4.93 -12.82
C LEU A 117 18.02 4.76 -11.30
N GLY A 118 19.08 5.31 -10.70
CA GLY A 118 19.27 5.35 -9.25
C GLY A 118 18.14 6.10 -8.54
N GLY A 119 17.79 7.29 -9.04
CA GLY A 119 16.67 8.08 -8.54
C GLY A 119 15.33 7.34 -8.64
N ARG A 120 15.05 6.66 -9.76
CA ARG A 120 13.84 5.83 -9.93
C ARG A 120 13.77 4.70 -8.91
N ARG A 121 14.90 4.02 -8.66
CA ARG A 121 14.95 2.93 -7.69
C ARG A 121 14.78 3.43 -6.25
N TRP A 122 15.36 4.58 -5.93
CA TRP A 122 15.18 5.23 -4.63
C TRP A 122 13.71 5.65 -4.42
N SER A 123 13.10 6.32 -5.39
CA SER A 123 11.67 6.69 -5.34
C SER A 123 10.76 5.47 -5.20
N SER A 124 11.06 4.37 -5.89
CA SER A 124 10.28 3.12 -5.78
C SER A 124 10.35 2.54 -4.38
N ARG A 125 11.53 2.56 -3.74
CA ARG A 125 11.68 2.09 -2.35
C ARG A 125 10.93 2.95 -1.33
N ILE A 126 10.91 4.28 -1.51
CA ILE A 126 10.13 5.17 -0.63
C ILE A 126 8.64 4.80 -0.71
N LEU A 127 8.13 4.59 -1.93
CA LEU A 127 6.73 4.25 -2.14
C LEU A 127 6.39 2.84 -1.66
N GLU A 128 7.26 1.86 -1.89
CA GLU A 128 7.10 0.50 -1.35
C GLU A 128 7.06 0.48 0.17
N GLY A 129 7.91 1.28 0.83
CA GLY A 129 7.89 1.41 2.30
C GLY A 129 6.66 2.13 2.85
N ALA A 130 5.96 2.92 2.03
CA ALA A 130 4.76 3.66 2.41
C ALA A 130 3.46 2.91 2.10
N LYS A 131 3.52 1.79 1.36
CA LYS A 131 2.34 0.98 1.07
C LYS A 131 1.73 0.43 2.37
N PRO A 132 0.41 0.53 2.57
CA PRO A 132 -0.26 -0.10 3.70
C PRO A 132 0.01 -1.61 3.72
N LYS A 133 0.35 -2.15 4.90
CA LYS A 133 0.51 -3.61 5.08
C LYS A 133 -0.83 -4.32 4.79
N THR A 134 -0.76 -5.52 4.23
CA THR A 134 -1.94 -6.34 3.88
C THR A 134 -2.52 -7.12 5.07
N LEU A 135 -1.78 -7.21 6.18
CA LEU A 135 -2.23 -7.93 7.37
C LEU A 135 -3.02 -6.99 8.28
N ASP A 136 -4.27 -7.35 8.56
CA ASP A 136 -5.14 -6.61 9.48
C ASP A 136 -4.70 -6.83 10.94
N PRO A 137 -4.32 -5.77 11.67
CA PRO A 137 -3.88 -5.89 13.07
C PRO A 137 -4.99 -6.41 13.99
N GLY A 138 -6.26 -6.08 13.70
CA GLY A 138 -7.40 -6.46 14.54
C GLY A 138 -7.96 -7.86 14.26
N ALA A 139 -7.43 -8.59 13.28
CA ALA A 139 -8.03 -9.83 12.79
C ALA A 139 -8.13 -10.93 13.86
N ALA A 140 -7.08 -11.10 14.68
CA ALA A 140 -7.06 -12.11 15.74
C ALA A 140 -8.11 -11.82 16.83
N LEU A 141 -8.29 -10.55 17.18
CA LEU A 141 -9.27 -10.10 18.16
C LEU A 141 -10.71 -10.23 17.64
N ASP A 142 -10.93 -9.98 16.35
CA ASP A 142 -12.22 -10.23 15.71
C ASP A 142 -12.56 -11.72 15.63
N ALA A 143 -11.57 -12.57 15.33
CA ALA A 143 -11.74 -14.02 15.37
C ALA A 143 -12.09 -14.51 16.78
N PHE A 144 -11.41 -13.99 17.80
CA PHE A 144 -11.73 -14.28 19.20
C PHE A 144 -13.15 -13.83 19.56
N ALA A 145 -13.53 -12.61 19.21
CA ALA A 145 -14.88 -12.10 19.46
C ALA A 145 -15.95 -12.92 18.72
N ALA A 146 -15.67 -13.35 17.49
CA ALA A 146 -16.56 -14.21 16.71
C ALA A 146 -16.74 -15.59 17.36
N ALA A 147 -15.66 -16.21 17.85
CA ALA A 147 -15.72 -17.47 18.59
C ALA A 147 -16.55 -17.34 19.88
N MET A 148 -16.32 -16.29 20.65
CA MET A 148 -17.09 -16.03 21.88
C MET A 148 -18.58 -15.78 21.59
N ASN A 149 -18.91 -15.05 20.52
CA ASN A 149 -20.30 -14.79 20.12
C ASN A 149 -21.00 -16.04 19.55
N ALA A 150 -20.23 -16.99 19.00
CA ALA A 150 -20.72 -18.32 18.62
C ALA A 150 -20.96 -19.25 19.83
N GLY A 151 -20.62 -18.80 21.05
CA GLY A 151 -20.82 -19.55 22.28
C GLY A 151 -19.73 -20.57 22.59
N LEU A 152 -18.56 -20.47 21.95
CA LEU A 152 -17.43 -21.35 22.26
C LEU A 152 -16.95 -21.13 23.70
N PRO A 153 -16.52 -22.18 24.41
CA PRO A 153 -15.82 -22.02 25.68
C PRO A 153 -14.57 -21.17 25.49
N GLN A 154 -14.31 -20.23 26.40
CA GLN A 154 -13.20 -19.28 26.31
C GLN A 154 -11.84 -19.95 26.03
N ARG A 155 -11.55 -21.08 26.69
CA ARG A 155 -10.31 -21.84 26.45
C ARG A 155 -10.17 -22.30 25.00
N VAL A 156 -11.26 -22.82 24.42
CA VAL A 156 -11.29 -23.30 23.03
C VAL A 156 -11.16 -22.12 22.06
N ALA A 157 -11.81 -20.99 22.35
CA ALA A 157 -11.69 -19.77 21.55
C ALA A 157 -10.25 -19.24 21.51
N VAL A 158 -9.54 -19.25 22.64
CA VAL A 158 -8.12 -18.86 22.70
C VAL A 158 -7.26 -19.83 21.87
N GLU A 159 -7.43 -21.14 22.06
CA GLU A 159 -6.65 -22.16 21.36
C GLU A 159 -6.83 -22.09 19.83
N GLU A 160 -8.06 -21.89 19.36
CA GLU A 160 -8.34 -21.72 17.93
C GLU A 160 -7.69 -20.45 17.36
N VAL A 161 -7.79 -19.32 18.06
CA VAL A 161 -7.15 -18.06 17.65
C VAL A 161 -5.63 -18.20 17.62
N GLU A 162 -5.04 -18.85 18.63
CA GLU A 162 -3.60 -19.08 18.66
C GLU A 162 -3.12 -20.02 17.55
N SER A 163 -3.93 -21.02 17.17
CA SER A 163 -3.64 -21.91 16.05
C SER A 163 -3.59 -21.18 14.70
N LEU A 164 -4.38 -20.11 14.56
CA LEU A 164 -4.56 -19.37 13.31
C LEU A 164 -3.61 -18.17 13.18
N PHE A 165 -3.39 -17.46 14.29
CA PHE A 165 -2.69 -16.19 14.33
C PHE A 165 -1.40 -16.23 15.17
N GLY A 166 -1.03 -17.38 15.71
CA GLY A 166 0.07 -17.52 16.67
C GLY A 166 -0.30 -17.00 18.05
N SER A 167 0.65 -17.00 19.00
CA SER A 167 0.38 -16.56 20.37
C SER A 167 -0.09 -15.11 20.43
N GLN A 168 -1.24 -14.87 21.09
CA GLN A 168 -1.89 -13.56 21.20
C GLN A 168 -2.01 -13.13 22.67
N PRO A 169 -0.96 -12.52 23.27
CA PRO A 169 -0.98 -12.12 24.68
C PRO A 169 -2.06 -11.08 24.99
N GLU A 170 -2.54 -10.36 23.96
CA GLU A 170 -3.58 -9.36 24.09
C GLU A 170 -4.96 -9.94 24.39
N VAL A 171 -5.27 -11.13 23.86
CA VAL A 171 -6.50 -11.85 24.18
C VAL A 171 -6.55 -12.16 25.68
N ALA A 172 -5.44 -12.63 26.25
CA ALA A 172 -5.32 -12.89 27.68
C ALA A 172 -5.48 -11.61 28.52
N ARG A 173 -4.91 -10.48 28.07
CA ARG A 173 -5.11 -9.17 28.74
C ARG A 173 -6.57 -8.74 28.74
N LEU A 174 -7.28 -8.92 27.63
CA LEU A 174 -8.70 -8.55 27.51
C LEU A 174 -9.60 -9.45 28.36
N ILE A 175 -9.28 -10.73 28.48
CA ILE A 175 -9.98 -11.65 29.39
C ILE A 175 -9.87 -11.15 30.84
N ASN A 176 -8.67 -10.81 31.29
CA ASN A 176 -8.48 -10.28 32.64
C ASN A 176 -9.21 -8.95 32.84
N ALA A 177 -9.11 -8.04 31.88
CA ALA A 177 -9.85 -6.77 31.92
C ALA A 177 -11.38 -6.98 31.94
N SER A 178 -11.90 -7.98 31.22
CA SER A 178 -13.31 -8.37 31.25
C SER A 178 -13.73 -8.87 32.63
N ALA A 179 -12.90 -9.69 33.28
CA ALA A 179 -13.16 -10.19 34.63
C ALA A 179 -13.18 -9.07 35.68
N GLU A 180 -12.35 -8.04 35.52
CA GLU A 180 -12.29 -6.87 36.42
C GLU A 180 -13.45 -5.89 36.20
N THR A 181 -13.85 -5.67 34.94
CA THR A 181 -14.84 -4.65 34.56
C THR A 181 -16.27 -5.17 34.43
N GLY A 182 -16.45 -6.49 34.35
CA GLY A 182 -17.74 -7.14 34.09
C GLY A 182 -18.28 -6.95 32.66
N LEU A 183 -17.50 -6.34 31.76
CA LEU A 183 -17.89 -6.13 30.37
C LEU A 183 -17.76 -7.43 29.56
N ALA A 184 -18.64 -7.63 28.58
CA ALA A 184 -18.56 -8.78 27.69
C ALA A 184 -17.22 -8.79 26.92
N VAL A 185 -16.43 -9.86 27.08
CA VAL A 185 -15.09 -9.97 26.50
C VAL A 185 -15.10 -9.86 24.96
N SER A 186 -16.17 -10.30 24.29
CA SER A 186 -16.32 -10.16 22.84
C SER A 186 -16.50 -8.71 22.39
N LYS A 187 -17.16 -7.87 23.20
CA LYS A 187 -17.29 -6.43 22.95
C LYS A 187 -15.96 -5.71 23.17
N LEU A 188 -15.24 -6.07 24.24
CA LEU A 188 -13.90 -5.54 24.52
C LEU A 188 -12.92 -5.89 23.40
N ALA A 189 -12.92 -7.14 22.93
CA ALA A 189 -12.08 -7.57 21.81
C ALA A 189 -12.40 -6.83 20.51
N ARG A 190 -13.69 -6.61 20.18
CA ARG A 190 -14.08 -5.81 19.01
C ARG A 190 -13.64 -4.34 19.14
N ALA A 191 -13.84 -3.74 20.30
CA ALA A 191 -13.43 -2.35 20.55
C ALA A 191 -11.91 -2.20 20.44
N GLU A 192 -11.14 -3.17 20.95
CA GLU A 192 -9.69 -3.17 20.84
C GLU A 192 -9.24 -3.42 19.39
N ALA A 193 -9.87 -4.33 18.65
CA ALA A 193 -9.61 -4.53 17.22
C ALA A 193 -9.80 -3.23 16.43
N ASP A 194 -10.90 -2.51 16.70
CA ASP A 194 -11.20 -1.23 16.05
C ASP A 194 -10.20 -0.14 16.46
N ARG A 195 -9.75 -0.13 17.73
CA ARG A 195 -8.68 0.75 18.21
C ARG A 195 -7.36 0.50 17.50
N GLN A 196 -6.94 -0.76 17.38
CA GLN A 196 -5.70 -1.12 16.67
C GLN A 196 -5.75 -0.71 15.21
N ARG A 197 -6.89 -0.93 14.53
CA ARG A 197 -7.09 -0.49 13.15
C ARG A 197 -7.04 1.03 13.03
N LEU A 198 -7.61 1.77 13.99
CA LEU A 198 -7.54 3.24 13.99
C LEU A 198 -6.08 3.72 14.14
N THR A 199 -5.33 3.19 15.10
CA THR A 199 -3.91 3.54 15.28
C THR A 199 -3.11 3.21 14.02
N TRP A 200 -3.34 2.04 13.44
CA TRP A 200 -2.69 1.64 12.19
C TRP A 200 -3.03 2.55 11.01
N ARG A 201 -4.29 3.02 10.91
CA ARG A 201 -4.70 4.00 9.88
C ARG A 201 -3.96 5.31 10.05
N ILE A 202 -3.94 5.85 11.27
CA ILE A 202 -3.25 7.11 11.57
C ILE A 202 -1.76 7.01 11.23
N GLU A 203 -1.10 5.90 11.59
CA GLU A 203 0.31 5.68 11.27
C GLU A 203 0.54 5.52 9.75
N SER A 204 -0.36 4.84 9.05
CA SER A 204 -0.29 4.64 7.61
C SER A 204 -0.48 5.95 6.85
N GLU A 205 -1.47 6.75 7.23
CA GLU A 205 -1.73 8.08 6.66
C GLU A 205 -0.50 8.99 6.85
N ARG A 206 0.09 9.00 8.04
CA ARG A 206 1.34 9.73 8.30
C ARG A 206 2.47 9.28 7.38
N LYS A 207 2.69 7.97 7.21
CA LYS A 207 3.72 7.43 6.30
C LYS A 207 3.46 7.83 4.85
N ILE A 208 2.21 7.85 4.41
CA ILE A 208 1.80 8.28 3.07
C ILE A 208 2.16 9.76 2.85
N HIS A 209 1.83 10.64 3.80
CA HIS A 209 2.19 12.06 3.71
C HIS A 209 3.70 12.28 3.71
N GLU A 210 4.42 11.62 4.62
CA GLU A 210 5.88 11.71 4.68
C GLU A 210 6.55 11.18 3.41
N ALA A 211 5.97 10.16 2.76
CA ALA A 211 6.46 9.62 1.50
C ALA A 211 6.38 10.64 0.36
N GLY A 212 5.29 11.42 0.27
CA GLY A 212 5.14 12.49 -0.72
C GLY A 212 6.25 13.53 -0.62
N VAL A 213 6.56 13.99 0.61
CA VAL A 213 7.64 14.94 0.88
C VAL A 213 9.01 14.32 0.61
N ARG A 214 9.24 13.08 1.09
CA ARG A 214 10.51 12.35 0.87
C ARG A 214 10.79 12.08 -0.61
N LEU A 215 9.76 11.99 -1.45
CA LEU A 215 9.92 11.80 -2.90
C LEU A 215 10.59 13.00 -3.59
N MET A 216 10.60 14.18 -2.96
CA MET A 216 11.26 15.38 -3.50
C MET A 216 12.79 15.25 -3.49
N TRP A 217 13.37 14.52 -2.54
CA TRP A 217 14.81 14.32 -2.43
C TRP A 217 15.44 13.55 -3.61
N PRO A 218 14.99 12.32 -3.94
CA PRO A 218 15.49 11.61 -5.12
C PRO A 218 15.24 12.41 -6.40
N LEU A 219 14.15 13.18 -6.44
CA LEU A 219 13.86 14.04 -7.57
C LEU A 219 14.90 15.14 -7.73
N GLY A 220 15.12 15.95 -6.71
CA GLY A 220 16.06 17.07 -6.78
C GLY A 220 17.49 16.59 -7.01
N LEU A 221 17.92 15.58 -6.24
CA LEU A 221 19.32 15.16 -6.22
C LEU A 221 19.72 14.27 -7.41
N ALA A 222 18.78 13.53 -8.01
CA ALA A 222 19.09 12.71 -9.18
C ALA A 222 18.71 13.40 -10.50
N VAL A 223 17.57 14.09 -10.56
CA VAL A 223 17.06 14.64 -11.83
C VAL A 223 17.81 15.90 -12.24
N LEU A 224 18.15 16.80 -11.31
CA LEU A 224 18.82 18.05 -11.66
C LEU A 224 20.26 17.82 -12.16
N PRO A 225 21.12 17.01 -11.50
CA PRO A 225 22.43 16.68 -12.06
C PRO A 225 22.33 15.90 -13.37
N ALA A 226 21.37 14.98 -13.48
CA ALA A 226 21.14 14.26 -14.74
C ALA A 226 20.74 15.20 -15.88
N PHE A 227 19.92 16.22 -15.62
CA PHE A 227 19.58 17.26 -16.61
C PHE A 227 20.84 17.96 -17.13
N VAL A 228 21.73 18.39 -16.23
CA VAL A 228 22.98 19.07 -16.60
C VAL A 228 23.85 18.14 -17.46
N LEU A 229 24.01 16.89 -17.05
CA LEU A 229 24.84 15.91 -17.73
C LEU A 229 24.29 15.49 -19.11
N ILE A 230 22.96 15.41 -19.26
CA ILE A 230 22.31 14.97 -20.49
C ILE A 230 22.08 16.13 -21.47
N ALA A 231 21.78 17.34 -20.99
CA ALA A 231 21.41 18.47 -21.84
C ALA A 231 22.53 19.50 -21.98
N VAL A 232 23.07 19.97 -20.86
CA VAL A 232 23.96 21.14 -20.83
C VAL A 232 25.36 20.76 -21.32
N VAL A 233 25.92 19.65 -20.85
CA VAL A 233 27.27 19.21 -21.25
C VAL A 233 27.38 18.94 -22.75
N PRO A 234 26.46 18.18 -23.40
CA PRO A 234 26.52 17.98 -24.85
C PRO A 234 26.35 19.28 -25.64
N LEU A 235 25.45 20.16 -25.18
CA LEU A 235 25.21 21.44 -25.82
C LEU A 235 26.46 22.34 -25.76
N ALA A 236 27.08 22.46 -24.58
CA ALA A 236 28.33 23.19 -24.42
C ALA A 236 29.46 22.61 -25.29
N ALA A 237 29.58 21.28 -25.35
CA ALA A 237 30.56 20.62 -26.21
C ALA A 237 30.32 20.87 -27.70
N ALA A 238 29.06 20.93 -28.14
CA ALA A 238 28.70 21.24 -29.52
C ALA A 238 28.99 22.71 -29.86
N MET A 239 28.72 23.66 -28.95
CA MET A 239 29.03 25.07 -29.15
C MET A 239 30.54 25.33 -29.25
N LEU A 240 31.34 24.69 -28.38
CA LEU A 240 32.81 24.81 -28.41
C LEU A 240 33.44 24.26 -29.70
N ARG A 241 32.74 23.40 -30.45
CA ARG A 241 33.17 22.87 -31.75
C ARG A 241 32.58 23.60 -32.95
N GLY A 242 31.53 24.40 -32.72
CA GLY A 242 30.83 25.15 -33.75
C GLY A 242 31.46 26.51 -34.08
N ASN A 243 32.52 26.88 -33.36
CA ASN A 243 33.50 27.91 -33.71
C ASN A 243 34.77 27.25 -34.27
#